data_AF-A0A2V5JE88-F1
#
_entry.id   AF-A0A2V5JE88-F1
#
_cell.length_a   1.000
_cell.length_b   1.000
_cell.length_c   1.000
_cell.angle_alpha   90.00
_cell.angle_beta   90.00
_cell.angle_gamma   90.00
#
_symmetry.space_group_name_H-M   'P 1'
#
loop_
_entity.id
_entity.type
_entity.pdbx_description
1 polymer ?
#
loop_
_entity_poly.entity_id
_entity_poly.type
_entity_poly.pdbx_seq_one_letter_code
_entity_poly.pdbx_strand_id
1 'polypeptide(L)'
;MAMIHVNRGATSLGVFSEEEVREGLRTGRFAPTDIGWREGMANWQPLSHFAEFAGVTPAAPPLQTDAPSVWGSSGPRGGLPWDHRQERGFFNAFIETLVMVLTKPSEAFTAMKREGGFGEPLIYAIIGGWVGGIISFLFSLGLHSVGFFADRHNALTAMAGMGIRSAAIVILLPVLIVICLFIGSAVVHLCLMIVGGANQSFETTFRVLAFSQGSTGPLQIIPICGGLIAGVWALVCNCIGLARAHETDTGRAVLAVFLPLIVCCGGVFTLAMFGVFGAWSAAHH
;
A
#
# COMPACT_ATOMS: atom_id res chain seq x y z
N MET A 1 37.36 35.42 -33.28
CA MET A 1 36.97 34.94 -31.93
C MET A 1 36.92 33.43 -32.00
N ALA A 2 37.53 32.71 -31.04
CA ALA A 2 37.52 31.26 -31.05
C ALA A 2 36.11 30.76 -30.72
N MET A 3 35.53 29.95 -31.61
CA MET A 3 34.23 29.35 -31.41
C MET A 3 34.40 28.02 -30.66
N ILE A 4 33.62 27.81 -29.61
CA ILE A 4 33.67 26.61 -28.77
C ILE A 4 32.38 25.84 -28.97
N HIS A 5 32.51 24.62 -29.48
CA HIS A 5 31.41 23.66 -29.50
C HIS A 5 31.23 23.09 -28.09
N VAL A 6 30.00 23.11 -27.57
CA VAL A 6 29.70 22.65 -26.20
C VAL A 6 28.69 21.52 -26.23
N ASN A 7 29.00 20.41 -25.56
CA ASN A 7 28.11 19.27 -25.39
C ASN A 7 27.89 18.94 -23.92
N ARG A 8 26.68 18.47 -23.60
CA ARG A 8 26.36 17.83 -22.32
C ARG A 8 26.25 16.32 -22.55
N GLY A 9 27.31 15.59 -22.19
CA GLY A 9 27.43 14.17 -22.55
C GLY A 9 27.44 14.00 -24.07
N ALA A 10 26.47 13.25 -24.61
CA ALA A 10 26.34 13.03 -26.05
C ALA A 10 25.50 14.10 -26.79
N THR A 11 24.88 15.05 -26.06
CA THR A 11 23.97 16.03 -26.66
C THR A 11 24.69 17.33 -26.96
N SER A 12 24.65 17.77 -28.22
CA SER A 12 25.19 19.07 -28.65
C SER A 12 24.32 20.22 -28.18
N LEU A 13 24.89 21.16 -27.41
CA LEU A 13 24.22 22.38 -26.95
C LEU A 13 24.37 23.53 -27.95
N GLY A 14 25.39 23.47 -28.81
CA GLY A 14 25.64 24.46 -29.86
C GLY A 14 27.10 24.91 -29.90
N VAL A 15 27.33 25.99 -30.65
CA VAL A 15 28.63 26.62 -30.82
C VAL A 15 28.52 28.05 -30.31
N PHE A 16 29.41 28.42 -29.40
CA PHE A 16 29.34 29.67 -28.64
C PHE A 16 30.69 30.39 -28.65
N SER A 17 30.69 31.71 -28.45
CA SER A 17 31.93 32.43 -28.17
C SER A 17 32.43 32.15 -26.75
N GLU A 18 33.70 32.46 -26.48
CA GLU A 18 34.28 32.33 -25.14
C GLU A 18 33.51 33.15 -24.08
N GLU A 19 33.06 34.35 -24.42
CA GLU A 19 32.26 35.20 -23.55
C GLU A 19 30.88 34.59 -23.24
N GLU A 20 30.23 34.00 -24.24
CA GLU A 20 28.95 33.33 -24.07
C GLU A 20 29.07 32.07 -23.20
N VAL A 21 30.17 31.32 -23.35
CA VAL A 21 30.45 30.16 -22.49
C VAL A 21 30.72 30.62 -21.05
N ARG A 22 31.51 31.68 -20.86
CA ARG A 22 31.80 32.25 -19.53
C ARG A 22 30.54 32.74 -18.84
N GLU A 23 29.70 33.50 -19.54
CA GLU A 23 28.42 33.98 -19.00
C GLU A 23 27.45 32.81 -18.77
N GLY A 24 27.46 31.80 -19.64
CA GLY A 24 26.69 30.58 -19.47
C GLY A 24 27.11 29.77 -18.24
N LEU A 25 28.40 29.70 -17.92
CA LEU A 25 28.91 29.09 -16.68
C LEU A 25 28.51 29.92 -15.45
N ARG A 26 28.53 31.26 -15.55
CA ARG A 26 28.13 32.17 -14.47
C ARG A 26 26.63 32.07 -14.15
N THR A 27 25.80 31.95 -15.19
CA THR A 27 24.33 31.87 -15.10
C THR A 27 23.79 30.45 -14.88
N GLY A 28 24.66 29.43 -14.91
CA GLY A 28 24.27 28.03 -14.75
C GLY A 28 23.67 27.38 -16.02
N ARG A 29 23.72 28.06 -17.17
CA ARG A 29 23.34 27.49 -18.47
C ARG A 29 24.27 26.33 -18.86
N PHE A 30 25.57 26.49 -18.60
CA PHE A 30 26.58 25.46 -18.79
C PHE A 30 27.11 24.97 -17.44
N ALA A 31 27.45 23.69 -17.37
CA ALA A 31 28.08 23.08 -16.21
C ALA A 31 29.60 23.02 -16.43
N PRO A 32 30.42 23.10 -15.37
CA PRO A 32 31.87 22.90 -15.48
C PRO A 32 32.26 21.53 -16.04
N THR A 33 31.37 20.54 -15.93
CA THR A 33 31.50 19.18 -16.45
C THR A 33 31.03 19.02 -17.89
N ASP A 34 30.40 20.02 -18.50
CA ASP A 34 30.09 20.01 -19.93
C ASP A 34 31.41 19.98 -20.72
N ILE A 35 31.42 19.32 -21.88
CA ILE A 35 32.63 19.15 -22.69
C ILE A 35 32.65 20.18 -23.82
N GLY A 36 33.78 20.88 -23.94
CA GLY A 36 34.07 21.85 -24.97
C GLY A 36 35.09 21.32 -25.97
N TRP A 37 34.95 21.73 -27.23
CA TRP A 37 35.97 21.54 -28.26
C TRP A 37 36.08 22.79 -29.14
N ARG A 38 37.30 23.14 -29.52
CA ARG A 38 37.60 24.23 -30.46
C ARG A 38 38.62 23.78 -31.50
N GLU A 39 38.66 24.47 -32.62
CA GLU A 39 39.65 24.23 -33.67
C GLU A 39 41.07 24.26 -33.08
N GLY A 40 41.84 23.19 -33.34
CA GLY A 40 43.19 23.00 -32.80
C GLY A 40 43.27 22.07 -31.57
N MET A 41 42.15 21.66 -30.98
CA MET A 41 42.15 20.63 -29.92
C MET A 41 42.10 19.21 -30.49
N ALA A 42 42.93 18.31 -29.93
CA ALA A 42 42.93 16.91 -30.32
C ALA A 42 41.70 16.13 -29.80
N ASN A 43 41.20 16.49 -28.61
CA ASN A 43 40.08 15.81 -27.94
C ASN A 43 39.16 16.83 -27.27
N TRP A 44 37.89 16.43 -27.07
CA TRP A 44 36.95 17.16 -26.23
C TRP A 44 37.43 17.18 -24.78
N GLN A 45 37.33 18.32 -24.11
CA GLN A 45 37.75 18.47 -22.72
C GLN A 45 36.64 19.14 -21.89
N PRO A 46 36.53 18.83 -20.59
CA PRO A 46 35.61 19.54 -19.71
C PRO A 46 35.86 21.05 -19.74
N LEU A 47 34.80 21.86 -19.69
CA LEU A 47 34.90 23.32 -19.65
C LEU A 47 35.74 23.81 -18.47
N SER A 48 35.78 23.06 -17.35
CA SER A 48 36.65 23.36 -16.21
C SER A 48 38.16 23.24 -16.49
N HIS A 49 38.57 22.53 -17.54
CA HIS A 49 39.98 22.37 -17.92
C HIS A 49 40.51 23.51 -18.80
N PHE A 50 39.63 24.36 -19.33
CA PHE A 50 40.02 25.55 -20.07
C PHE A 50 40.50 26.62 -19.08
N ALA A 51 41.74 27.09 -19.23
CA ALA A 51 42.35 28.05 -18.32
C ALA A 51 41.56 29.37 -18.25
N GLU A 52 40.93 29.76 -19.35
CA GLU A 52 40.06 30.94 -19.50
C GLU A 52 38.73 30.88 -18.72
N PHE A 53 38.36 29.70 -18.21
CA PHE A 53 37.19 29.46 -17.36
C PHE A 53 37.56 29.00 -15.94
N ALA A 54 38.86 28.87 -15.65
CA ALA A 54 39.34 28.52 -14.32
C ALA A 54 38.98 29.64 -13.32
N GLY A 55 38.20 29.31 -12.29
CA GLY A 55 37.78 30.26 -11.26
C GLY A 55 36.44 30.96 -11.52
N VAL A 56 35.67 30.56 -12.54
CA VAL A 56 34.25 30.96 -12.62
C VAL A 56 33.49 30.24 -11.51
N THR A 57 33.36 30.88 -10.35
CA THR A 57 32.51 30.41 -9.26
C THR A 57 31.07 30.42 -9.76
N PRO A 58 30.36 29.27 -9.83
CA PRO A 58 28.95 29.27 -10.18
C PRO A 58 28.22 30.24 -9.27
N ALA A 59 27.42 31.15 -9.84
CA ALA A 59 26.53 31.94 -9.02
C ALA A 59 25.70 30.96 -8.18
N ALA A 60 25.66 31.18 -6.86
CA ALA A 60 24.85 30.36 -5.97
C ALA A 60 23.46 30.22 -6.60
N PRO A 61 22.97 28.99 -6.83
CA PRO A 61 21.66 28.81 -7.44
C PRO A 61 20.66 29.64 -6.63
N PRO A 62 19.75 30.41 -7.26
CA PRO A 62 18.60 30.88 -6.52
C PRO A 62 18.00 29.67 -5.83
N LEU A 63 17.70 29.77 -4.53
CA LEU A 63 17.03 28.73 -3.75
C LEU A 63 15.87 28.21 -4.59
N GLN A 64 16.07 27.07 -5.25
CA GLN A 64 15.04 26.43 -6.03
C GLN A 64 14.10 25.81 -5.01
N THR A 65 13.07 26.58 -4.64
CA THR A 65 11.84 26.07 -4.07
C THR A 65 11.34 24.96 -5.00
N ASP A 66 11.43 23.73 -4.50
CA ASP A 66 10.67 22.55 -4.93
C ASP A 66 10.59 22.26 -6.44
N ALA A 67 11.67 21.72 -7.00
CA ALA A 67 11.53 20.71 -8.04
C ALA A 67 11.46 19.33 -7.35
N PRO A 68 10.43 18.48 -7.58
CA PRO A 68 10.35 17.19 -6.92
C PRO A 68 11.51 16.31 -7.37
N SER A 69 12.44 16.06 -6.45
CA SER A 69 13.40 14.97 -6.56
C SER A 69 12.63 13.65 -6.52
N VAL A 70 12.47 13.01 -7.67
CA VAL A 70 11.81 11.69 -7.82
C VAL A 70 12.65 10.54 -7.23
N TRP A 71 13.71 10.84 -6.48
CA TRP A 71 14.52 9.86 -5.77
C TRP A 71 14.28 10.01 -4.28
N GLY A 72 13.26 9.29 -3.82
CA GLY A 72 13.15 8.73 -2.47
C GLY A 72 13.67 9.61 -1.34
N SER A 73 13.13 10.82 -1.18
CA SER A 73 13.12 11.41 0.14
C SER A 73 12.10 10.63 0.95
N SER A 74 12.59 9.76 1.84
CA SER A 74 11.85 9.33 3.01
C SER A 74 11.62 10.55 3.89
N GLY A 75 10.71 11.43 3.46
CA GLY A 75 10.08 12.37 4.37
C GLY A 75 9.54 11.57 5.56
N PRO A 76 9.54 12.15 6.77
CA PRO A 76 8.94 11.47 7.92
C PRO A 76 7.56 10.96 7.52
N ARG A 77 7.33 9.65 7.65
CA ARG A 77 6.01 9.06 7.41
C ARG A 77 5.03 9.71 8.38
N GLY A 78 4.29 10.70 7.88
CA GLY A 78 3.47 11.60 8.69
C GLY A 78 2.32 10.89 9.41
N GLY A 79 2.01 9.67 9.03
CA GLY A 79 0.85 8.94 9.52
C GLY A 79 -0.40 9.23 8.70
N LEU A 80 -1.44 8.44 8.95
CA LEU A 80 -2.76 8.61 8.36
C LEU A 80 -3.53 9.70 9.12
N PRO A 81 -4.60 10.28 8.55
CA PRO A 81 -5.44 11.22 9.28
C PRO A 81 -5.91 10.71 10.65
N TRP A 82 -6.12 9.40 10.78
CA TRP A 82 -6.44 8.70 12.04
C TRP A 82 -5.40 8.89 13.14
N ASP A 83 -4.12 8.93 12.79
CA ASP A 83 -3.02 9.15 13.75
C ASP A 83 -3.08 10.57 14.36
N HIS A 84 -3.78 11.51 13.69
CA HIS A 84 -3.94 12.92 14.08
C HIS A 84 -5.37 13.26 14.55
N ARG A 85 -6.14 12.26 14.99
CA ARG A 85 -7.56 12.44 15.34
C ARG A 85 -7.84 13.41 16.50
N GLN A 86 -6.84 13.69 17.34
CA GLN A 86 -6.98 14.68 18.42
C GLN A 86 -7.10 16.10 17.85
N GLU A 87 -6.47 16.36 16.71
CA GLU A 87 -6.51 17.66 16.02
C GLU A 87 -7.66 17.73 15.02
N ARG A 88 -7.90 16.63 14.28
CA ARG A 88 -8.91 16.55 13.21
C ARG A 88 -10.32 16.25 13.70
N GLY A 89 -10.45 15.75 14.92
CA GLY A 89 -11.68 15.18 15.46
C GLY A 89 -11.87 13.72 15.03
N PHE A 90 -12.50 12.94 15.91
CA PHE A 90 -12.60 11.48 15.79
C PHE A 90 -13.26 11.01 14.48
N PHE A 91 -14.44 11.53 14.16
CA PHE A 91 -15.22 11.10 12.98
C PHE A 91 -14.56 11.54 11.67
N ASN A 92 -14.08 12.78 11.59
CA ASN A 92 -13.39 13.31 10.41
C ASN A 92 -12.13 12.50 10.12
N ALA A 93 -11.30 12.25 11.14
CA ALA A 93 -10.09 11.45 11.00
C ALA A 93 -10.38 10.02 10.51
N PHE A 94 -11.47 9.41 10.99
CA PHE A 94 -11.90 8.10 10.54
C PHE A 94 -12.30 8.10 9.06
N ILE A 95 -13.18 9.02 8.66
CA ILE A 95 -13.69 9.12 7.29
C ILE A 95 -12.59 9.52 6.31
N GLU A 96 -11.73 10.48 6.66
CA GLU A 96 -10.59 10.87 5.82
C GLU A 96 -9.61 9.71 5.62
N THR A 97 -9.34 8.93 6.67
CA THR A 97 -8.50 7.73 6.55
C THR A 97 -9.17 6.68 5.68
N LEU A 98 -10.47 6.45 5.86
CA LEU A 98 -11.25 5.51 5.07
C LEU A 98 -11.21 5.91 3.59
N VAL A 99 -11.52 7.18 3.27
CA VAL A 99 -11.49 7.68 1.90
C VAL A 99 -10.08 7.58 1.32
N MET A 100 -9.05 7.95 2.07
CA MET A 100 -7.66 7.87 1.61
C MET A 100 -7.24 6.42 1.32
N VAL A 101 -7.53 5.47 2.21
CA VAL A 101 -7.19 4.05 2.03
C VAL A 101 -7.97 3.43 0.86
N LEU A 102 -9.26 3.75 0.73
CA LEU A 102 -10.09 3.17 -0.32
C LEU A 102 -9.82 3.78 -1.69
N THR A 103 -9.57 5.09 -1.79
CA THR A 103 -9.45 5.78 -3.09
C THR A 103 -8.00 6.01 -3.52
N LYS A 104 -7.08 6.11 -2.57
CA LYS A 104 -5.65 6.39 -2.80
C LYS A 104 -4.75 5.48 -1.95
N PRO A 105 -4.90 4.14 -2.03
CA PRO A 105 -4.17 3.20 -1.16
C PRO A 105 -2.64 3.36 -1.27
N SER A 106 -2.13 3.66 -2.46
CA SER A 106 -0.71 3.91 -2.68
C SER A 106 -0.18 5.08 -1.85
N GLU A 107 -0.90 6.20 -1.81
CA GLU A 107 -0.55 7.37 -1.00
C GLU A 107 -0.72 7.04 0.50
N ALA A 108 -1.85 6.43 0.87
CA ALA A 108 -2.17 6.05 2.24
C ALA A 108 -1.05 5.22 2.89
N PHE A 109 -0.66 4.11 2.26
CA PHE A 109 0.33 3.18 2.82
C PHE A 109 1.78 3.65 2.63
N THR A 110 2.01 4.67 1.80
CA THR A 110 3.30 5.39 1.78
C THR A 110 3.41 6.38 2.94
N ALA A 111 2.31 7.07 3.29
CA ALA A 111 2.27 8.01 4.41
C ALA A 111 2.15 7.32 5.79
N MET A 112 1.55 6.13 5.83
CA MET A 112 1.32 5.35 7.05
C MET A 112 2.63 5.10 7.81
N LYS A 113 2.62 5.35 9.12
CA LYS A 113 3.71 4.96 10.03
C LYS A 113 3.94 3.44 9.96
N ARG A 114 5.19 3.01 10.06
CA ARG A 114 5.55 1.58 10.09
C ARG A 114 5.49 1.00 11.51
N GLU A 115 5.84 1.84 12.48
CA GLU A 115 5.97 1.49 13.89
C GLU A 115 5.33 2.59 14.76
N GLY A 116 5.10 2.29 16.04
CA GLY A 116 4.40 3.17 16.99
C GLY A 116 3.37 2.45 17.87
N GLY A 117 3.30 1.12 17.80
CA GLY A 117 2.42 0.26 18.56
C GLY A 117 1.18 -0.19 17.79
N PHE A 118 0.57 -1.26 18.31
CA PHE A 118 -0.62 -1.90 17.72
C PHE A 118 -1.93 -1.21 18.07
N GLY A 119 -1.95 -0.33 19.08
CA GLY A 119 -3.20 0.24 19.61
C GLY A 119 -3.97 1.07 18.60
N GLU A 120 -3.30 2.02 17.95
CA GLU A 120 -3.89 2.92 16.95
C GLU A 120 -4.52 2.20 15.75
N PRO A 121 -3.79 1.33 15.02
CA PRO A 121 -4.37 0.54 13.94
C PRO A 121 -5.47 -0.41 14.44
N LEU A 122 -5.32 -1.00 15.63
CA LEU A 122 -6.31 -1.94 16.17
C LEU A 122 -7.65 -1.25 16.48
N ILE A 123 -7.63 -0.06 17.10
CA ILE A 123 -8.86 0.69 17.36
C ILE A 123 -9.57 1.03 16.05
N TYR A 124 -8.82 1.46 15.03
CA TYR A 124 -9.36 1.75 13.71
C TYR A 124 -10.06 0.52 13.08
N ALA A 125 -9.37 -0.64 13.12
CA ALA A 125 -9.88 -1.92 12.64
C ALA A 125 -11.14 -2.37 13.38
N ILE A 126 -11.16 -2.24 14.71
CA ILE A 126 -12.32 -2.58 15.53
C ILE A 126 -13.53 -1.71 15.13
N ILE A 127 -13.36 -0.39 14.99
CA ILE A 127 -14.46 0.50 14.64
C ILE A 127 -15.05 0.13 13.27
N GLY A 128 -14.21 0.09 12.23
CA GLY A 128 -14.67 -0.20 10.87
C GLY A 128 -15.21 -1.62 10.70
N GLY A 129 -14.53 -2.59 11.33
CA GLY A 129 -14.94 -3.98 11.34
C GLY A 129 -16.25 -4.24 12.07
N TRP A 130 -16.44 -3.59 13.22
CA TRP A 130 -17.66 -3.72 14.00
C TRP A 130 -18.86 -3.09 13.28
N VAL A 131 -18.68 -1.92 12.66
CA VAL A 131 -19.68 -1.31 11.76
C VAL A 131 -20.06 -2.27 10.64
N GLY A 132 -19.09 -2.82 9.92
CA GLY A 132 -19.33 -3.78 8.84
C GLY A 132 -20.03 -5.05 9.31
N GLY A 133 -19.62 -5.59 10.46
CA GLY A 133 -20.21 -6.80 11.04
C GLY A 133 -21.64 -6.59 11.53
N ILE A 134 -21.95 -5.45 12.16
CA ILE A 134 -23.33 -5.10 12.54
C ILE A 134 -24.21 -4.97 11.30
N ILE A 135 -23.76 -4.26 10.28
CA ILE A 135 -24.51 -4.10 9.03
C ILE A 135 -24.80 -5.47 8.40
N SER A 136 -23.78 -6.31 8.28
CA SER A 136 -23.90 -7.68 7.74
C SER A 136 -24.88 -8.51 8.55
N PHE A 137 -24.82 -8.38 9.88
CA PHE A 137 -25.74 -9.06 10.79
C PHE A 137 -27.19 -8.58 10.62
N LEU A 138 -27.42 -7.28 10.51
CA LEU A 138 -28.76 -6.70 10.29
C LEU A 138 -29.37 -7.14 8.95
N PHE A 139 -28.58 -7.18 7.87
CA PHE A 139 -29.05 -7.70 6.58
C PHE A 139 -29.35 -9.20 6.65
N SER A 140 -28.51 -9.99 7.33
CA SER A 140 -28.78 -11.40 7.56
C SER A 140 -30.09 -11.58 8.33
N LEU A 141 -30.35 -10.76 9.37
CA LEU A 141 -31.59 -10.79 10.13
C LEU A 141 -32.81 -10.45 9.25
N GLY A 142 -32.68 -9.44 8.38
CA GLY A 142 -33.72 -9.05 7.43
C GLY A 142 -34.03 -10.11 6.36
N LEU A 143 -33.02 -10.79 5.81
CA LEU A 143 -33.26 -11.90 4.87
C LEU A 143 -33.92 -13.11 5.56
N HIS A 144 -33.44 -13.46 6.77
CA HIS A 144 -34.02 -14.58 7.51
C HIS A 144 -35.45 -14.29 7.98
N SER A 145 -35.80 -13.04 8.27
CA SER A 145 -37.18 -12.67 8.65
C SER A 145 -38.17 -12.87 7.50
N VAL A 146 -37.75 -12.71 6.24
CA VAL A 146 -38.56 -13.06 5.05
C VAL A 146 -38.83 -14.57 4.99
N GLY A 147 -37.83 -15.40 5.31
CA GLY A 147 -37.99 -16.87 5.40
C GLY A 147 -38.81 -17.34 6.61
N PHE A 148 -38.81 -16.58 7.70
CA PHE A 148 -39.53 -16.89 8.94
C PHE A 148 -41.06 -16.86 8.79
N PHE A 149 -41.59 -16.06 7.87
CA PHE A 149 -43.04 -16.00 7.60
C PHE A 149 -43.60 -17.28 6.95
N ALA A 150 -42.74 -18.20 6.50
CA ALA A 150 -43.13 -19.46 5.88
C ALA A 150 -43.40 -20.61 6.88
N ASP A 151 -42.85 -20.56 8.11
CA ASP A 151 -42.88 -21.72 9.03
C ASP A 151 -43.27 -21.32 10.46
N ARG A 152 -44.53 -21.61 10.85
CA ARG A 152 -45.20 -20.95 11.98
C ARG A 152 -45.12 -21.72 13.31
N HIS A 153 -44.66 -22.96 13.31
CA HIS A 153 -44.84 -23.86 14.46
C HIS A 153 -43.80 -23.70 15.58
N ASN A 154 -42.64 -23.09 15.29
CA ASN A 154 -41.52 -22.93 16.25
C ASN A 154 -41.12 -21.45 16.47
N ALA A 155 -42.05 -20.51 16.24
CA ALA A 155 -41.73 -19.09 16.19
C ALA A 155 -41.12 -18.55 17.50
N LEU A 156 -41.63 -18.93 18.67
CA LEU A 156 -41.15 -18.41 19.95
C LEU A 156 -39.72 -18.89 20.29
N THR A 157 -39.44 -20.19 20.13
CA THR A 157 -38.11 -20.78 20.33
C THR A 157 -37.11 -20.27 19.30
N ALA A 158 -37.54 -20.09 18.05
CA ALA A 158 -36.72 -19.51 17.01
C ALA A 158 -36.42 -18.02 17.24
N MET A 159 -37.39 -17.23 17.75
CA MET A 159 -37.17 -15.83 18.14
C MET A 159 -36.23 -15.71 19.35
N ALA A 160 -36.41 -16.54 20.38
CA ALA A 160 -35.53 -16.56 21.56
C ALA A 160 -34.09 -16.97 21.18
N GLY A 161 -33.94 -18.01 20.35
CA GLY A 161 -32.63 -18.46 19.85
C GLY A 161 -31.96 -17.43 18.93
N MET A 162 -32.74 -16.68 18.14
CA MET A 162 -32.25 -15.59 17.31
C MET A 162 -31.76 -14.39 18.14
N GLY A 163 -32.45 -14.06 19.24
CA GLY A 163 -32.06 -12.99 20.18
C GLY A 163 -30.82 -13.31 21.02
N ILE A 164 -30.69 -14.56 21.50
CA ILE A 164 -29.49 -14.97 22.26
C ILE A 164 -28.26 -14.99 21.33
N ARG A 165 -28.41 -15.54 20.12
CA ARG A 165 -27.33 -15.59 19.12
C ARG A 165 -26.90 -14.19 18.67
N SER A 166 -27.84 -13.25 18.52
CA SER A 166 -27.55 -11.87 18.10
C SER A 166 -26.75 -11.12 19.16
N ALA A 167 -27.16 -11.21 20.43
CA ALA A 167 -26.45 -10.59 21.54
C ALA A 167 -25.02 -11.15 21.68
N ALA A 168 -24.86 -12.47 21.57
CA ALA A 168 -23.55 -13.12 21.61
C ALA A 168 -22.63 -12.65 20.47
N ILE A 169 -23.15 -12.52 19.25
CA ILE A 169 -22.38 -12.04 18.09
C ILE A 169 -21.87 -10.61 18.32
N VAL A 170 -22.73 -9.69 18.76
CA VAL A 170 -22.34 -8.28 18.93
C VAL A 170 -21.23 -8.12 19.98
N ILE A 171 -21.29 -8.89 21.06
CA ILE A 171 -20.29 -8.88 22.15
C ILE A 171 -18.99 -9.58 21.72
N LEU A 172 -19.09 -10.70 21.01
CA LEU A 172 -17.93 -11.49 20.61
C LEU A 172 -17.19 -10.89 19.40
N LEU A 173 -17.88 -10.15 18.54
CA LEU A 173 -17.34 -9.60 17.30
C LEU A 173 -16.04 -8.78 17.47
N PRO A 174 -15.90 -7.81 18.40
CA PRO A 174 -14.64 -7.09 18.57
C PRO A 174 -13.48 -8.00 18.98
N VAL A 175 -13.73 -9.02 19.81
CA VAL A 175 -12.73 -10.02 20.20
C VAL A 175 -12.31 -10.85 18.98
N LEU A 176 -13.27 -11.27 18.16
CA LEU A 176 -13.01 -12.00 16.93
C LEU A 176 -12.20 -11.16 15.93
N ILE A 177 -12.52 -9.86 15.78
CA ILE A 177 -11.76 -8.94 14.93
C ILE A 177 -10.29 -8.91 15.35
N VAL A 178 -10.02 -8.76 16.66
CA VAL A 178 -8.65 -8.75 17.19
C VAL A 178 -7.94 -10.06 16.85
N ILE A 179 -8.55 -11.21 17.16
CA ILE A 179 -7.96 -12.54 16.92
C ILE A 179 -7.67 -12.75 15.44
N CYS A 180 -8.66 -12.52 14.57
CA CYS A 180 -8.52 -12.70 13.13
C CYS A 180 -7.47 -11.75 12.54
N LEU A 181 -7.35 -10.53 13.06
CA LEU A 181 -6.38 -9.56 12.59
C LEU A 181 -4.95 -9.96 12.96
N PHE A 182 -4.71 -10.44 14.19
CA PHE A 182 -3.39 -10.94 14.59
C PHE A 182 -3.01 -12.21 13.83
N ILE A 183 -3.91 -13.18 13.73
CA ILE A 183 -3.65 -14.44 13.00
C ILE A 183 -3.43 -14.14 11.51
N GLY A 184 -4.32 -13.34 10.89
CA GLY A 184 -4.21 -12.97 9.49
C GLY A 184 -2.91 -12.22 9.19
N SER A 185 -2.52 -11.28 10.06
CA SER A 185 -1.24 -10.58 9.93
C SER A 185 -0.06 -11.52 10.08
N ALA A 186 -0.11 -12.49 11.00
CA ALA A 186 0.98 -13.45 11.20
C ALA A 186 1.14 -14.36 9.99
N VAL A 187 0.02 -14.86 9.45
CA VAL A 187 0.01 -15.68 8.23
C VAL A 187 0.56 -14.90 7.04
N VAL A 188 0.08 -13.67 6.80
CA VAL A 188 0.53 -12.85 5.67
C VAL A 188 1.99 -12.43 5.84
N HIS A 189 2.42 -12.10 7.06
CA HIS A 189 3.82 -11.75 7.33
C HIS A 189 4.74 -12.95 7.10
N LEU A 190 4.34 -14.15 7.56
CA LEU A 190 5.08 -15.38 7.27
C LEU A 190 5.16 -15.63 5.76
N CYS A 191 4.07 -15.42 5.02
CA CYS A 191 4.09 -15.52 3.56
C CYS A 191 5.04 -14.49 2.92
N LEU A 192 5.05 -13.25 3.42
CA LEU A 192 6.02 -12.23 3.00
C LEU A 192 7.47 -12.67 3.28
N MET A 193 7.74 -13.33 4.41
CA MET A 193 9.06 -13.88 4.70
C MET A 193 9.44 -14.98 3.71
N ILE A 194 8.52 -15.90 3.39
CA ILE A 194 8.74 -17.00 2.45
C ILE A 194 9.07 -16.48 1.04
N VAL A 195 8.36 -15.45 0.57
CA VAL A 195 8.59 -14.88 -0.78
C VAL A 195 9.72 -13.83 -0.80
N GLY A 196 10.36 -13.55 0.33
CA GLY A 196 11.42 -12.54 0.45
C GLY A 196 10.95 -11.09 0.27
N GLY A 197 9.69 -10.80 0.64
CA GLY A 197 9.08 -9.46 0.60
C GLY A 197 8.98 -8.77 1.96
N ALA A 198 9.30 -9.45 3.07
CA ALA A 198 9.20 -8.91 4.43
C ALA A 198 10.38 -8.00 4.80
N ASN A 199 10.51 -6.81 4.18
CA ASN A 199 11.62 -5.88 4.47
C ASN A 199 11.38 -4.97 5.70
N GLN A 200 10.24 -5.12 6.39
CA GLN A 200 9.84 -4.29 7.52
C GLN A 200 9.21 -5.19 8.59
N SER A 201 9.02 -4.68 9.80
CA SER A 201 8.57 -5.45 10.96
C SER A 201 7.16 -6.02 10.80
N PHE A 202 6.83 -7.02 11.63
CA PHE A 202 5.48 -7.57 11.75
C PHE A 202 4.42 -6.48 12.02
N GLU A 203 4.77 -5.47 12.83
CA GLU A 203 3.89 -4.33 13.12
C GLU A 203 3.47 -3.60 11.83
N THR A 204 4.37 -3.49 10.86
CA THR A 204 4.08 -2.89 9.56
C THR A 204 3.01 -3.69 8.82
N THR A 205 3.13 -5.02 8.77
CA THR A 205 2.10 -5.89 8.17
C THR A 205 0.77 -5.76 8.89
N PHE A 206 0.79 -5.80 10.23
CA PHE A 206 -0.42 -5.63 11.04
C PHE A 206 -1.12 -4.31 10.75
N ARG A 207 -0.38 -3.20 10.71
CA ARG A 207 -0.91 -1.87 10.37
C ARG A 207 -1.60 -1.87 9.02
N VAL A 208 -0.99 -2.45 7.97
CA VAL A 208 -1.61 -2.53 6.64
C VAL A 208 -2.95 -3.25 6.70
N LEU A 209 -2.99 -4.45 7.31
CA LEU A 209 -4.22 -5.23 7.39
C LEU A 209 -5.29 -4.53 8.22
N ALA A 210 -4.90 -3.88 9.33
CA ALA A 210 -5.80 -3.17 10.21
C ALA A 210 -6.47 -1.97 9.52
N PHE A 211 -5.70 -1.13 8.84
CA PHE A 211 -6.25 0.02 8.11
C PHE A 211 -7.04 -0.42 6.88
N SER A 212 -6.65 -1.49 6.20
CA SER A 212 -7.42 -2.06 5.08
C SER A 212 -8.76 -2.61 5.55
N GLN A 213 -8.77 -3.38 6.64
CA GLN A 213 -9.98 -3.98 7.19
C GLN A 213 -10.92 -2.93 7.80
N GLY A 214 -10.39 -1.96 8.55
CA GLY A 214 -11.19 -0.86 9.09
C GLY A 214 -11.82 0.01 8.00
N SER A 215 -11.11 0.22 6.89
CA SER A 215 -11.63 1.03 5.78
C SER A 215 -12.67 0.30 4.94
N THR A 216 -12.50 -1.02 4.75
CA THR A 216 -13.39 -1.83 3.91
C THR A 216 -14.62 -2.35 4.64
N GLY A 217 -14.58 -2.46 5.98
CA GLY A 217 -15.71 -2.89 6.80
C GLY A 217 -17.02 -2.14 6.50
N PRO A 218 -17.03 -0.79 6.46
CA PRO A 218 -18.24 -0.02 6.14
C PRO A 218 -18.83 -0.25 4.74
N LEU A 219 -18.07 -0.81 3.78
CA LEU A 219 -18.60 -1.14 2.44
C LEU A 219 -19.69 -2.21 2.46
N GLN A 220 -19.81 -2.94 3.58
CA GLN A 220 -20.91 -3.88 3.83
C GLN A 220 -22.29 -3.21 3.84
N ILE A 221 -22.37 -1.87 3.88
CA ILE A 221 -23.64 -1.12 3.81
C ILE A 221 -24.42 -1.38 2.52
N ILE A 222 -23.75 -1.82 1.46
CA ILE A 222 -24.39 -2.16 0.19
C ILE A 222 -25.05 -3.55 0.34
N PRO A 223 -26.38 -3.67 0.22
CA PRO A 223 -27.04 -4.96 0.34
C PRO A 223 -26.57 -5.95 -0.73
N ILE A 224 -26.57 -7.25 -0.40
CA ILE A 224 -26.26 -8.39 -1.29
C ILE A 224 -24.79 -8.45 -1.74
N CYS A 225 -24.24 -7.38 -2.31
CA CYS A 225 -22.88 -7.34 -2.87
C CYS A 225 -21.85 -6.65 -1.98
N GLY A 226 -22.24 -5.98 -0.88
CA GLY A 226 -21.32 -5.28 0.02
C GLY A 226 -20.21 -6.18 0.56
N GLY A 227 -20.50 -7.44 0.87
CA GLY A 227 -19.49 -8.39 1.34
C GLY A 227 -18.46 -8.78 0.28
N LEU A 228 -18.91 -8.96 -0.96
CA LEU A 228 -18.02 -9.22 -2.10
C LEU A 228 -17.15 -7.99 -2.39
N ILE A 229 -17.76 -6.80 -2.42
CA ILE A 229 -17.05 -5.54 -2.65
C ILE A 229 -16.01 -5.32 -1.55
N ALA A 230 -16.39 -5.46 -0.28
CA ALA A 230 -15.47 -5.32 0.85
C ALA A 230 -14.31 -6.31 0.77
N GLY A 231 -14.57 -7.59 0.47
CA GLY A 231 -13.54 -8.63 0.35
C GLY A 231 -12.56 -8.39 -0.79
N VAL A 232 -13.06 -8.08 -1.99
CA VAL A 232 -12.22 -7.78 -3.16
C VAL A 232 -11.40 -6.52 -2.90
N TRP A 233 -12.02 -5.46 -2.37
CA TRP A 233 -11.30 -4.22 -2.10
C TRP A 233 -10.26 -4.38 -0.99
N ALA A 234 -10.54 -5.20 0.03
CA ALA A 234 -9.56 -5.53 1.07
C ALA A 234 -8.34 -6.23 0.48
N LEU A 235 -8.52 -7.16 -0.47
CA LEU A 235 -7.40 -7.80 -1.18
C LEU A 235 -6.57 -6.77 -1.96
N VAL A 236 -7.22 -5.85 -2.67
CA VAL A 236 -6.54 -4.77 -3.41
C VAL A 236 -5.74 -3.87 -2.46
N CYS A 237 -6.36 -3.39 -1.38
CA CYS A 237 -5.71 -2.57 -0.36
C CYS A 237 -4.54 -3.30 0.32
N ASN A 238 -4.69 -4.59 0.62
CA ASN A 238 -3.62 -5.40 1.22
C ASN A 238 -2.44 -5.56 0.24
N CYS A 239 -2.68 -5.90 -1.03
CA CYS A 239 -1.60 -6.07 -2.01
C CYS A 239 -0.80 -4.76 -2.20
N ILE A 240 -1.52 -3.64 -2.42
CA ILE A 240 -0.88 -2.33 -2.58
C ILE A 240 -0.20 -1.89 -1.29
N GLY A 241 -0.90 -2.04 -0.16
CA GLY A 241 -0.41 -1.60 1.14
C GLY A 241 0.83 -2.34 1.59
N LEU A 242 0.89 -3.65 1.41
CA LEU A 242 2.09 -4.43 1.73
C LEU A 242 3.25 -4.06 0.82
N ALA A 243 3.02 -3.90 -0.49
CA ALA A 243 4.05 -3.45 -1.43
C ALA A 243 4.66 -2.10 -1.01
N ARG A 244 3.83 -1.10 -0.67
CA ARG A 244 4.29 0.24 -0.28
C ARG A 244 4.85 0.34 1.13
N ALA A 245 4.26 -0.37 2.08
CA ALA A 245 4.70 -0.32 3.47
C ALA A 245 6.01 -1.08 3.65
N HIS A 246 6.16 -2.25 3.02
CA HIS A 246 7.37 -3.05 3.04
C HIS A 246 8.40 -2.64 1.97
N GLU A 247 8.12 -1.65 1.11
CA GLU A 247 9.02 -1.28 -0.01
C GLU A 247 9.48 -2.51 -0.81
N THR A 248 8.52 -3.38 -1.11
CA THR A 248 8.74 -4.60 -1.88
C THR A 248 8.02 -4.50 -3.22
N ASP A 249 8.38 -5.37 -4.16
CA ASP A 249 7.71 -5.38 -5.46
C ASP A 249 6.25 -5.87 -5.33
N THR A 250 5.39 -5.36 -6.20
CA THR A 250 3.97 -5.72 -6.21
C THR A 250 3.74 -7.21 -6.41
N GLY A 251 4.62 -7.90 -7.16
CA GLY A 251 4.52 -9.34 -7.40
C GLY A 251 4.67 -10.17 -6.13
N ARG A 252 5.68 -9.88 -5.32
CA ARG A 252 5.90 -10.49 -3.99
C ARG A 252 4.74 -10.21 -3.04
N ALA A 253 4.25 -8.97 -3.01
CA ALA A 253 3.12 -8.62 -2.16
C ALA A 253 1.84 -9.38 -2.55
N VAL A 254 1.53 -9.44 -3.85
CA VAL A 254 0.38 -10.22 -4.37
C VAL A 254 0.57 -11.70 -4.05
N LEU A 255 1.75 -12.26 -4.33
CA LEU A 255 2.03 -13.67 -4.04
C LEU A 255 1.84 -13.96 -2.56
N ALA A 256 2.37 -13.13 -1.66
CA ALA A 256 2.21 -13.32 -0.22
C ALA A 256 0.75 -13.28 0.26
N VAL A 257 -0.10 -12.42 -0.33
CA VAL A 257 -1.53 -12.34 0.00
C VAL A 257 -2.29 -13.59 -0.46
N PHE A 258 -1.98 -14.12 -1.63
CA PHE A 258 -2.67 -15.29 -2.19
C PHE A 258 -2.05 -16.63 -1.79
N LEU A 259 -0.80 -16.65 -1.30
CA LEU A 259 -0.09 -17.87 -0.92
C LEU A 259 -0.87 -18.75 0.07
N PRO A 260 -1.52 -18.23 1.14
CA PRO A 260 -2.33 -19.05 2.03
C PRO A 260 -3.47 -19.78 1.30
N LEU A 261 -4.11 -19.11 0.34
CA LEU A 261 -5.21 -19.68 -0.44
C LEU A 261 -4.68 -20.74 -1.44
N ILE A 262 -3.54 -20.47 -2.06
CA ILE A 262 -2.86 -21.42 -2.96
C ILE A 262 -2.46 -22.69 -2.19
N VAL A 263 -1.88 -22.56 -0.99
CA VAL A 263 -1.47 -23.70 -0.16
C VAL A 263 -2.68 -24.46 0.37
N CYS A 264 -3.71 -23.76 0.87
CA CYS A 264 -4.93 -24.39 1.38
C CYS A 264 -5.68 -25.14 0.28
N CYS A 265 -6.02 -24.47 -0.82
CA CYS A 265 -6.81 -25.07 -1.90
C CYS A 265 -6.00 -26.04 -2.77
N GLY A 266 -4.72 -25.73 -3.03
CA GLY A 266 -3.81 -26.62 -3.77
C GLY A 266 -3.42 -27.88 -2.98
N GLY A 267 -3.24 -27.74 -1.67
CA GLY A 267 -2.99 -28.89 -0.78
C GLY A 267 -4.20 -29.81 -0.66
N VAL A 268 -5.41 -29.25 -0.52
CA VAL A 268 -6.65 -30.04 -0.54
C VAL A 268 -6.85 -30.75 -1.88
N PHE A 269 -6.58 -30.08 -3.00
CA PHE A 269 -6.71 -30.69 -4.32
C PHE A 269 -5.72 -31.85 -4.53
N THR A 270 -4.45 -31.68 -4.14
CA THR A 270 -3.45 -32.74 -4.26
C THR A 270 -3.74 -33.93 -3.35
N LEU A 271 -4.12 -33.70 -2.09
CA LEU A 271 -4.55 -34.76 -1.17
C LEU A 271 -5.80 -35.50 -1.69
N ALA A 272 -6.77 -34.78 -2.26
CA ALA A 272 -7.95 -35.39 -2.87
C ALA A 272 -7.57 -36.25 -4.08
N MET A 273 -6.65 -35.80 -4.93
CA MET A 273 -6.16 -36.60 -6.06
C MET A 273 -5.44 -37.88 -5.62
N PHE A 274 -4.57 -37.80 -4.60
CA PHE A 274 -3.91 -38.98 -4.03
C PHE A 274 -4.89 -39.94 -3.36
N GLY A 275 -5.93 -39.42 -2.68
CA GLY A 275 -6.99 -40.23 -2.10
C GLY A 275 -7.82 -40.98 -3.16
N VAL A 276 -8.17 -40.31 -4.25
CA VAL A 276 -8.89 -40.93 -5.39
C VAL A 276 -8.01 -41.98 -6.08
N PHE A 277 -6.73 -41.69 -6.30
CA PHE A 277 -5.81 -42.64 -6.95
C PHE A 277 -5.55 -43.88 -6.06
N GLY A 278 -5.42 -43.68 -4.75
CA GLY A 278 -5.29 -44.76 -3.77
C GLY A 278 -6.55 -45.63 -3.70
N ALA A 279 -7.74 -45.01 -3.69
CA ALA A 279 -9.01 -45.74 -3.72
C ALA A 279 -9.21 -46.50 -5.04
N TRP A 280 -8.82 -45.93 -6.17
CA TRP A 280 -8.85 -46.59 -7.48
C TRP A 280 -7.90 -47.79 -7.55
N SER A 281 -6.66 -47.63 -7.09
CA SER A 281 -5.69 -48.73 -7.01
C SER A 281 -6.19 -49.86 -6.09
N ALA A 282 -6.80 -49.53 -4.95
CA ALA A 282 -7.35 -50.52 -4.03
C ALA A 282 -8.58 -51.26 -4.57
N ALA A 283 -9.35 -50.66 -5.48
CA ALA A 283 -10.51 -51.28 -6.12
C ALA A 283 -10.15 -52.19 -7.31
N HIS A 284 -8.92 -52.10 -7.81
CA HIS A 284 -8.41 -52.87 -8.95
C HIS A 284 -7.38 -53.95 -8.56
N HIS A 285 -7.23 -54.22 -7.27
CA HIS A 285 -6.54 -55.37 -6.69
C HIS A 285 -7.53 -56.29 -5.98
#